data_AF-A0A933M988-F1
#
_entry.id   AF-A0A933M988-F1
#
_cell.length_a   1.000
_cell.length_b   1.000
_cell.length_c   1.000
_cell.angle_alpha   90.00
_cell.angle_beta   90.00
_cell.angle_gamma   90.00
#
_symmetry.space_group_name_H-M   'P 1'
#
loop_
_entity.id
_entity.type
_entity.pdbx_description
1 polymer ?
#
loop_
_entity_poly.entity_id
_entity_poly.type
_entity_poly.pdbx_seq_one_letter_code
_entity_poly.pdbx_strand_id
1 'polypeptide(L)'
;MPDSYENAILTDAPPLPAIPHTRRQERRWIVLLLLLGLGSTLLLTTLAGNAETFALLRDANLFFVALIGVTQFLRYVAMTGSVRVVAEIVKVRVPLTRMFQVTVAAHAANRTFVGGAAGVLIRLAFFLKRGMHSGTFVAVETIEDGASLAAVALLFITGLYVVLANGAGNGLRWDVIGLVIAGALALAGLVIFLLRRRALVERLAETLAQAVNRVIAKFAHRNLYDEHRVRGGVADFYRGLELAQTDPQRVFVSFCCSLAR
;
A
#
# COMPACT_ATOMS: atom_id res chain seq x y z
N MET A 1 8.44 37.47 29.01
CA MET A 1 8.66 36.49 30.10
C MET A 1 7.58 35.42 29.99
N PRO A 2 7.93 34.14 30.18
CA PRO A 2 8.07 33.22 29.05
C PRO A 2 7.14 31.99 29.16
N ASP A 3 6.96 31.27 28.06
CA ASP A 3 6.95 29.80 28.07
C ASP A 3 7.50 29.29 26.74
N SER A 4 8.82 29.46 26.65
CA SER A 4 9.74 28.90 25.68
C SER A 4 10.20 27.51 26.15
N TYR A 5 9.32 26.51 26.14
CA TYR A 5 9.65 25.14 26.58
C TYR A 5 9.05 24.00 25.76
N GLU A 6 8.58 24.23 24.52
CA GLU A 6 8.02 23.14 23.69
C GLU A 6 8.86 22.74 22.47
N ASN A 7 10.07 23.31 22.30
CA ASN A 7 10.95 23.01 21.16
C ASN A 7 12.29 22.35 21.53
N ALA A 8 12.44 21.82 22.75
CA ALA A 8 13.76 21.42 23.27
C ALA A 8 14.03 19.91 23.32
N ILE A 9 13.20 19.04 22.75
CA ILE A 9 13.47 17.58 22.78
C ILE A 9 13.24 16.98 21.39
N LEU A 10 14.32 16.46 20.78
CA LEU A 10 14.44 15.66 19.54
C LEU A 10 15.07 16.33 18.30
N THR A 11 16.12 17.15 18.46
CA THR A 11 16.99 17.57 17.34
C THR A 11 18.49 17.41 17.63
N ASP A 12 18.91 16.22 18.08
CA ASP A 12 20.33 15.84 18.12
C ASP A 12 20.73 14.84 17.01
N ALA A 13 19.82 14.54 16.08
CA ALA A 13 20.21 13.88 14.85
C ALA A 13 20.79 14.94 13.89
N PRO A 14 22.01 14.77 13.36
CA PRO A 14 22.52 15.67 12.33
C PRO A 14 21.49 15.73 11.19
N PRO A 15 21.15 16.93 10.68
CA PRO A 15 20.23 17.04 9.56
C PRO A 15 20.78 16.18 8.43
N LEU A 16 19.95 15.25 7.95
CA LEU A 16 20.29 14.43 6.78
C LEU A 16 20.81 15.37 5.68
N PRO A 17 21.95 15.05 5.04
CA PRO A 17 22.51 15.92 4.01
C PRO A 17 21.42 16.20 2.98
N ALA A 18 21.16 17.48 2.73
CA ALA A 18 20.19 17.91 1.75
C ALA A 18 20.58 17.31 0.40
N ILE A 19 19.85 16.28 -0.04
CA ILE A 19 20.03 15.72 -1.37
C ILE A 19 19.73 16.86 -2.33
N PRO A 20 20.66 17.29 -3.19
CA PRO A 20 20.41 18.37 -4.12
C PRO A 20 19.26 17.96 -5.05
N HIS A 21 18.07 18.51 -4.78
CA HIS A 21 16.87 18.31 -5.59
C HIS A 21 17.05 19.04 -6.91
N THR A 22 17.75 18.43 -7.86
CA THR A 22 17.77 18.94 -9.22
C THR A 22 16.41 18.61 -9.85
N ARG A 23 15.49 19.60 -9.91
CA ARG A 23 14.17 19.49 -10.60
C ARG A 23 14.25 18.82 -11.98
N ARG A 24 15.40 18.90 -12.63
CA ARG A 24 15.71 18.29 -13.93
C ARG A 24 15.80 16.76 -13.87
N GLN A 25 16.28 16.18 -12.78
CA GLN A 25 16.43 14.73 -12.59
C GLN A 25 15.08 14.07 -12.30
N GLU A 26 14.22 14.72 -11.50
CA GLU A 26 12.83 14.25 -11.26
C GLU A 26 12.01 14.17 -12.55
N ARG A 27 12.12 15.18 -13.44
CA ARG A 27 11.45 15.16 -14.76
C ARG A 27 11.92 14.00 -15.64
N ARG A 28 13.23 13.71 -15.65
CA ARG A 28 13.78 12.59 -16.44
C ARG A 28 13.28 11.25 -15.95
N TRP A 29 13.17 11.05 -14.63
CA TRP A 29 12.62 9.82 -14.05
C TRP A 29 11.13 9.65 -14.37
N ILE A 30 10.33 10.72 -14.33
CA ILE A 30 8.92 10.67 -14.74
C ILE A 30 8.78 10.26 -16.21
N VAL A 31 9.61 10.84 -17.10
CA VAL A 31 9.61 10.48 -18.53
C VAL A 31 10.06 9.03 -18.74
N LEU A 32 11.10 8.57 -18.03
CA LEU A 32 11.56 7.18 -18.08
C LEU A 32 10.48 6.21 -17.61
N LEU A 33 9.78 6.51 -16.51
CA LEU A 33 8.67 5.68 -16.01
C LEU A 33 7.50 5.64 -16.98
N LEU A 34 7.18 6.77 -17.63
CA LEU A 34 6.17 6.84 -18.68
C LEU A 34 6.56 6.00 -19.90
N LEU A 35 7.82 6.09 -20.34
CA LEU A 35 8.33 5.30 -21.46
C LEU A 35 8.41 3.81 -21.13
N LEU A 36 8.78 3.45 -19.91
CA LEU A 36 8.82 2.05 -19.46
C LEU A 36 7.40 1.48 -19.34
N GLY A 37 6.45 2.26 -18.81
CA GLY A 37 5.04 1.89 -18.77
C GLY A 37 4.44 1.75 -20.16
N LEU A 38 4.73 2.68 -21.07
CA LEU A 38 4.31 2.60 -22.47
C LEU A 38 4.92 1.37 -23.14
N GLY A 39 6.22 1.14 -22.94
CA GLY A 39 6.95 0.00 -23.47
C GLY A 39 6.42 -1.34 -22.97
N SER A 40 6.13 -1.46 -21.67
CA SER A 40 5.54 -2.69 -21.11
C SER A 40 4.12 -2.92 -21.61
N THR A 41 3.33 -1.85 -21.78
CA THR A 41 1.98 -1.95 -22.34
C THR A 41 2.04 -2.41 -23.80
N LEU A 42 2.94 -1.83 -24.60
CA LEU A 42 3.18 -2.23 -25.99
C LEU A 42 3.68 -3.69 -26.08
N LEU A 43 4.59 -4.08 -25.20
CA LEU A 43 5.10 -5.45 -25.14
C LEU A 43 4.00 -6.46 -24.79
N LEU A 44 3.15 -6.14 -23.82
CA LEU A 44 1.99 -6.96 -23.44
C LEU A 44 0.97 -7.06 -24.57
N THR A 45 0.70 -5.97 -25.30
CA THR A 45 -0.18 -6.01 -26.49
C THR A 45 0.45 -6.81 -27.63
N THR A 46 1.78 -6.83 -27.76
CA THR A 46 2.47 -7.63 -28.76
C THR A 46 2.45 -9.13 -28.48
N LEU A 47 2.43 -9.51 -27.21
CA LEU A 47 2.32 -10.90 -26.78
C LEU A 47 0.87 -11.43 -26.85
N ALA A 48 -0.13 -10.55 -26.81
CA ALA A 48 -1.56 -10.91 -26.74
C ALA A 48 -2.27 -11.01 -28.12
N GLY A 49 -1.58 -10.79 -29.23
CA GLY A 49 -2.20 -10.73 -30.57
C GLY A 49 -2.47 -9.28 -30.99
N ASN A 50 -1.51 -8.72 -31.74
CA ASN A 50 -1.47 -7.30 -32.08
C ASN A 50 -2.70 -6.80 -32.87
N ALA A 51 -3.19 -7.57 -33.84
CA ALA A 51 -4.23 -7.09 -34.75
C ALA A 51 -5.59 -6.87 -34.03
N GLU A 52 -6.00 -7.81 -33.19
CA GLU A 52 -7.27 -7.73 -32.45
C GLU A 52 -7.20 -6.65 -31.36
N THR A 53 -6.07 -6.54 -30.66
CA THR A 53 -5.89 -5.53 -29.62
C THR A 53 -5.87 -4.11 -30.19
N PHE A 54 -5.23 -3.90 -31.35
CA PHE A 54 -5.23 -2.61 -32.04
C PHE A 54 -6.59 -2.28 -32.67
N ALA A 55 -7.32 -3.28 -33.18
CA ALA A 55 -8.69 -3.08 -33.66
C ALA A 55 -9.62 -2.64 -32.52
N LEU A 56 -9.54 -3.31 -31.36
CA LEU A 56 -10.29 -2.93 -30.16
C LEU A 56 -9.95 -1.53 -29.65
N LEU A 57 -8.68 -1.10 -29.74
CA LEU A 57 -8.25 0.26 -29.39
C LEU A 57 -8.72 1.31 -30.40
N ARG A 58 -8.72 0.98 -31.70
CA ARG A 58 -9.15 1.88 -32.77
C ARG A 58 -10.65 2.16 -32.72
N ASP A 59 -11.43 1.13 -32.42
CA ASP A 59 -12.89 1.23 -32.32
C ASP A 59 -13.36 1.49 -30.87
N ALA A 60 -12.43 1.75 -29.96
CA ALA A 60 -12.74 2.05 -28.57
C ALA A 60 -13.59 3.34 -28.49
N ASN A 61 -14.78 3.22 -27.92
CA ASN A 61 -15.62 4.38 -27.66
C ASN A 61 -14.95 5.26 -26.58
N LEU A 62 -14.64 6.50 -26.97
CA LEU A 62 -13.97 7.50 -26.12
C LEU A 62 -14.70 7.74 -24.80
N PHE A 63 -16.03 7.57 -24.76
CA PHE A 63 -16.80 7.67 -23.53
C PHE A 63 -16.38 6.61 -22.50
N PHE A 64 -16.22 5.36 -22.91
CA PHE A 64 -15.76 4.30 -22.00
C PHE A 64 -14.31 4.50 -21.58
N VAL A 65 -13.45 5.00 -22.48
CA VAL A 65 -12.06 5.35 -22.14
C VAL A 65 -12.02 6.47 -21.09
N ALA A 66 -12.82 7.52 -21.27
CA ALA A 66 -12.95 8.60 -20.31
C ALA A 66 -13.50 8.10 -18.96
N LEU A 67 -14.50 7.21 -18.98
CA LEU A 67 -15.07 6.61 -17.78
C LEU A 67 -14.06 5.75 -17.02
N ILE A 68 -13.21 4.99 -17.72
CA ILE A 68 -12.09 4.26 -17.09
C ILE A 68 -11.12 5.25 -16.43
N GLY A 69 -10.80 6.36 -17.10
CA GLY A 69 -9.97 7.41 -16.53
C GLY A 69 -10.55 8.01 -15.25
N VAL A 70 -11.84 8.34 -15.26
CA VAL A 70 -12.55 8.91 -14.11
C VAL A 70 -12.64 7.93 -12.95
N THR A 71 -13.01 6.67 -13.21
CA THR A 71 -13.11 5.63 -12.18
C THR A 71 -11.73 5.33 -11.58
N GLN A 72 -10.68 5.28 -12.40
CA GLN A 72 -9.31 5.11 -11.93
C GLN A 72 -8.83 6.30 -11.07
N PHE A 73 -9.24 7.53 -11.42
CA PHE A 73 -8.95 8.72 -10.61
C PHE A 73 -9.69 8.67 -9.27
N LEU A 74 -10.99 8.41 -9.29
CA LEU A 74 -11.82 8.26 -8.08
C LEU A 74 -11.26 7.19 -7.16
N ARG A 75 -10.83 6.06 -7.71
CA ARG A 75 -10.13 5.01 -6.97
C ARG A 75 -8.91 5.54 -6.23
N TYR A 76 -8.04 6.32 -6.87
CA TYR A 76 -6.87 6.89 -6.19
C TYR A 76 -7.23 7.91 -5.12
N VAL A 77 -8.29 8.69 -5.32
CA VAL A 77 -8.82 9.60 -4.30
C VAL A 77 -9.32 8.81 -3.09
N ALA A 78 -10.10 7.76 -3.31
CA ALA A 78 -10.62 6.88 -2.28
C ALA A 78 -9.50 6.20 -1.47
N MET A 79 -8.50 5.65 -2.15
CA MET A 79 -7.30 5.08 -1.51
C MET A 79 -6.54 6.11 -0.67
N THR A 80 -6.37 7.33 -1.20
CA THR A 80 -5.71 8.42 -0.47
C THR A 80 -6.50 8.82 0.78
N GLY A 81 -7.83 8.88 0.67
CA GLY A 81 -8.72 9.12 1.80
C GLY A 81 -8.58 8.05 2.88
N SER A 82 -8.61 6.77 2.48
CA SER A 82 -8.47 5.63 3.39
C SER A 82 -7.16 5.69 4.19
N VAL A 83 -6.01 5.79 3.50
CA VAL A 83 -4.69 5.84 4.18
C VAL A 83 -4.57 7.08 5.07
N ARG A 84 -5.12 8.22 4.66
CA ARG A 84 -5.10 9.44 5.48
C ARG A 84 -5.88 9.24 6.78
N VAL A 85 -7.08 8.66 6.72
CA VAL A 85 -7.92 8.42 7.89
C VAL A 85 -7.23 7.48 8.87
N VAL A 86 -6.59 6.42 8.36
CA VAL A 86 -5.83 5.47 9.21
C VAL A 86 -4.57 6.13 9.78
N ALA A 87 -3.85 6.95 9.02
CA ALA A 87 -2.69 7.70 9.51
C ALA A 87 -3.06 8.70 10.63
N GLU A 88 -4.28 9.25 10.59
CA GLU A 88 -4.76 10.13 11.65
C GLU A 88 -5.02 9.38 12.98
N ILE A 89 -5.30 8.07 12.96
CA ILE A 89 -5.41 7.22 14.18
C ILE A 89 -4.11 7.27 14.99
N VAL A 90 -2.97 7.23 14.30
CA VAL A 90 -1.63 7.32 14.91
C VAL A 90 -1.15 8.77 15.05
N LYS A 91 -2.09 9.73 15.00
CA LYS A 91 -1.86 11.19 15.16
C LYS A 91 -0.97 11.83 14.09
N VAL A 92 -0.75 11.19 12.95
CA VAL A 92 0.02 11.77 11.84
C VAL A 92 -0.92 12.40 10.83
N ARG A 93 -0.96 13.74 10.80
CA ARG A 93 -1.78 14.50 9.84
C ARG A 93 -1.04 14.71 8.52
N VAL A 94 -1.67 14.30 7.43
CA VAL A 94 -1.11 14.44 6.08
C VAL A 94 -2.05 15.25 5.18
N PRO A 95 -1.56 16.30 4.50
CA PRO A 95 -2.38 17.03 3.55
C PRO A 95 -2.72 16.14 2.35
N LEU A 96 -3.99 16.16 1.94
CA LEU A 96 -4.56 15.27 0.91
C LEU A 96 -3.76 15.28 -0.39
N THR A 97 -3.33 16.46 -0.84
CA THR A 97 -2.62 16.63 -2.11
C THR A 97 -1.27 15.92 -2.15
N ARG A 98 -0.48 16.03 -1.07
CA ARG A 98 0.80 15.34 -0.96
C ARG A 98 0.61 13.83 -0.81
N MET A 99 -0.41 13.42 -0.05
CA MET A 99 -0.73 12.00 0.07
C MET A 99 -1.15 11.40 -1.27
N PHE A 100 -1.98 12.11 -2.04
CA PHE A 100 -2.43 11.69 -3.36
C PHE A 100 -1.26 11.47 -4.32
N GLN A 101 -0.30 12.41 -4.36
CA GLN A 101 0.91 12.27 -5.17
C GLN A 101 1.72 11.03 -4.78
N VAL A 102 1.87 10.78 -3.48
CA VAL A 102 2.57 9.60 -2.95
C VAL A 102 1.84 8.31 -3.29
N THR A 103 0.51 8.28 -3.15
CA THR A 103 -0.33 7.12 -3.51
C THR A 103 -0.20 6.80 -5.01
N VAL A 104 -0.31 7.80 -5.88
CA VAL A 104 -0.15 7.63 -7.32
C VAL A 104 1.26 7.14 -7.67
N ALA A 105 2.29 7.76 -7.09
CA ALA A 105 3.68 7.34 -7.30
C ALA A 105 3.94 5.91 -6.81
N ALA A 106 3.41 5.54 -5.65
CA ALA A 106 3.51 4.20 -5.09
C ALA A 106 2.83 3.15 -5.98
N HIS A 107 1.64 3.45 -6.52
CA HIS A 107 0.95 2.55 -7.44
C HIS A 107 1.60 2.47 -8.82
N ALA A 108 2.13 3.57 -9.34
CA ALA A 108 2.93 3.55 -10.55
C ALA A 108 4.16 2.65 -10.34
N ALA A 109 4.90 2.85 -9.25
CA ALA A 109 6.05 2.03 -8.90
C ALA A 109 5.70 0.54 -8.75
N ASN A 110 4.58 0.21 -8.10
CA ASN A 110 4.12 -1.18 -7.98
C ASN A 110 3.78 -1.86 -9.33
N ARG A 111 3.44 -1.09 -10.36
CA ARG A 111 3.18 -1.60 -11.71
C ARG A 111 4.45 -1.65 -12.57
N THR A 112 5.41 -0.76 -12.28
CA THR A 112 6.67 -0.66 -13.01
C THR A 112 7.73 -1.63 -12.48
N PHE A 113 7.81 -1.81 -11.17
CA PHE A 113 8.75 -2.71 -10.51
C PHE A 113 8.06 -4.01 -10.11
N VAL A 114 8.83 -5.11 -10.09
CA VAL A 114 8.32 -6.45 -9.76
C VAL A 114 7.96 -6.51 -8.27
N GLY A 115 6.66 -6.47 -7.99
CA GLY A 115 6.09 -6.74 -6.67
C GLY A 115 5.74 -5.49 -5.86
N GLY A 116 4.65 -5.57 -5.10
CA GLY A 116 4.06 -4.47 -4.32
C GLY A 116 4.98 -3.78 -3.30
N ALA A 117 6.21 -4.25 -3.14
CA ALA A 117 7.21 -3.72 -2.22
C ALA A 117 7.66 -2.28 -2.58
N ALA A 118 7.73 -1.93 -3.86
CA ALA A 118 8.22 -0.61 -4.28
C ALA A 118 7.30 0.53 -3.78
N GLY A 119 5.99 0.33 -3.85
CA GLY A 119 4.98 1.26 -3.38
C GLY A 119 4.99 1.37 -1.85
N VAL A 120 5.14 0.24 -1.14
CA VAL A 120 5.28 0.24 0.32
C VAL A 120 6.52 1.03 0.74
N LEU A 121 7.66 0.88 0.05
CA LEU A 121 8.88 1.64 0.34
C LEU A 121 8.72 3.15 0.11
N ILE A 122 8.02 3.55 -0.96
CA ILE A 122 7.74 4.97 -1.24
C ILE A 122 6.89 5.58 -0.12
N ARG A 123 5.82 4.89 0.29
CA ARG A 123 4.96 5.34 1.40
C ARG A 123 5.72 5.35 2.72
N LEU A 124 6.49 4.30 3.02
CA LEU A 124 7.33 4.22 4.20
C LEU A 124 8.30 5.41 4.26
N ALA A 125 9.05 5.68 3.19
CA ALA A 125 9.98 6.80 3.15
C ALA A 125 9.30 8.16 3.35
N PHE A 126 8.08 8.33 2.83
CA PHE A 126 7.29 9.54 3.04
C PHE A 126 6.84 9.72 4.50
N PHE A 127 6.39 8.65 5.15
CA PHE A 127 5.95 8.69 6.55
C PHE A 127 7.11 8.80 7.55
N LEU A 128 8.24 8.11 7.29
CA LEU A 128 9.46 8.24 8.07
C LEU A 128 9.98 9.69 8.05
N LYS A 129 9.94 10.36 6.90
CA LYS A 129 10.31 11.79 6.77
C LYS A 129 9.42 12.74 7.58
N ARG A 130 8.30 12.26 8.12
CA ARG A 130 7.38 13.02 8.98
C ARG A 130 7.45 12.58 10.44
N GLY A 131 8.45 11.78 10.81
CA GLY A 131 8.66 11.32 12.19
C GLY A 131 7.82 10.12 12.59
N MET A 132 7.12 9.45 11.65
CA MET A 132 6.43 8.19 11.97
C MET A 132 7.47 7.07 12.13
N HIS A 133 7.36 6.24 13.17
CA HIS A 133 8.20 5.06 13.30
C HIS A 133 7.77 3.98 12.28
N SER A 134 8.73 3.21 11.77
CA SER A 134 8.48 2.09 10.86
C SER A 134 7.45 1.07 11.37
N GLY A 135 7.44 0.75 12.68
CA GLY A 135 6.47 -0.15 13.29
C GLY A 135 5.04 0.39 13.22
N THR A 136 4.87 1.68 13.55
CA THR A 136 3.60 2.40 13.42
C THR A 136 3.12 2.45 11.97
N PHE A 137 4.02 2.65 11.01
CA PHE A 137 3.68 2.61 9.59
C PHE A 137 3.16 1.23 9.16
N VAL A 138 3.84 0.15 9.58
CA VAL A 138 3.38 -1.22 9.28
C VAL A 138 2.01 -1.48 9.88
N ALA A 139 1.70 -0.95 11.07
CA ALA A 139 0.36 -1.06 11.65
C ALA A 139 -0.68 -0.32 10.80
N VAL A 140 -0.40 0.91 10.38
CA VAL A 140 -1.28 1.70 9.50
C VAL A 140 -1.57 0.97 8.18
N GLU A 141 -0.54 0.46 7.51
CA GLU A 141 -0.72 -0.32 6.27
C GLU A 141 -1.51 -1.61 6.54
N THR A 142 -1.23 -2.33 7.63
CA THR A 142 -1.96 -3.56 7.98
C THR A 142 -3.45 -3.29 8.22
N ILE A 143 -3.79 -2.17 8.85
CA ILE A 143 -5.19 -1.76 9.08
C ILE A 143 -5.86 -1.39 7.75
N GLU A 144 -5.19 -0.61 6.89
CA GLU A 144 -5.71 -0.22 5.57
C GLU A 144 -5.94 -1.43 4.66
N ASP A 145 -4.97 -2.35 4.61
CA ASP A 145 -5.06 -3.59 3.83
C ASP A 145 -6.15 -4.50 4.40
N GLY A 146 -6.28 -4.61 5.73
CA GLY A 146 -7.34 -5.36 6.37
C GLY A 146 -8.73 -4.81 6.05
N ALA A 147 -8.91 -3.49 6.15
CA ALA A 147 -10.17 -2.82 5.80
C ALA A 147 -10.48 -2.98 4.30
N SER A 148 -9.47 -2.85 3.44
CA SER A 148 -9.61 -3.04 2.00
C SER A 148 -9.97 -4.48 1.62
N LEU A 149 -9.35 -5.47 2.26
CA LEU A 149 -9.67 -6.87 2.05
C LEU A 149 -11.11 -7.19 2.46
N ALA A 150 -11.56 -6.66 3.60
CA ALA A 150 -12.95 -6.80 4.04
C ALA A 150 -13.94 -6.17 3.06
N ALA A 151 -13.63 -4.98 2.52
CA ALA A 151 -14.47 -4.30 1.53
C ALA A 151 -14.59 -5.12 0.24
N VAL A 152 -13.45 -5.62 -0.27
CA VAL A 152 -13.42 -6.48 -1.48
C VAL A 152 -14.17 -7.79 -1.24
N ALA A 153 -14.01 -8.41 -0.07
CA ALA A 153 -14.74 -9.63 0.27
C ALA A 153 -16.25 -9.40 0.31
N LEU A 154 -16.71 -8.28 0.88
CA LEU A 154 -18.12 -7.91 0.90
C LEU A 154 -18.65 -7.72 -0.53
N LEU A 155 -17.96 -6.94 -1.36
CA LEU A 155 -18.35 -6.72 -2.76
C LEU A 155 -18.40 -8.03 -3.55
N PHE A 156 -17.43 -8.93 -3.31
CA PHE A 156 -17.40 -10.24 -3.95
C PHE A 156 -18.61 -11.11 -3.54
N ILE A 157 -18.92 -11.19 -2.24
CA ILE A 157 -20.06 -11.96 -1.74
C ILE A 157 -21.38 -11.38 -2.28
N THR A 158 -21.53 -10.06 -2.27
CA THR A 158 -22.72 -9.39 -2.82
C THR A 158 -22.84 -9.65 -4.32
N GLY A 159 -21.76 -9.54 -5.08
CA GLY A 159 -21.75 -9.84 -6.51
C GLY A 159 -22.12 -11.30 -6.80
N LEU A 160 -21.54 -12.24 -6.06
CA LEU A 160 -21.87 -13.66 -6.16
C LEU A 160 -23.34 -13.91 -5.85
N TYR A 161 -23.86 -13.33 -4.76
CA TYR A 161 -25.28 -13.43 -4.40
C TYR A 161 -26.20 -12.94 -5.52
N VAL A 162 -25.90 -11.78 -6.12
CA VAL A 162 -26.68 -11.23 -7.24
C VAL A 162 -26.65 -12.16 -8.45
N VAL A 163 -25.49 -12.72 -8.81
CA VAL A 163 -25.36 -13.65 -9.93
C VAL A 163 -26.19 -14.92 -9.69
N LEU A 164 -26.18 -15.45 -8.47
CA LEU A 164 -26.96 -16.63 -8.10
C LEU A 164 -28.47 -16.35 -8.05
N ALA A 165 -28.87 -15.22 -7.49
CA ALA A 165 -30.27 -14.79 -7.44
C ALA A 165 -30.87 -14.62 -8.84
N ASN A 166 -30.06 -14.23 -9.83
CA ASN A 166 -30.48 -14.10 -11.23
C ASN A 166 -30.37 -15.40 -12.05
N GLY A 167 -30.10 -16.55 -11.42
CA GLY A 167 -30.08 -17.85 -12.10
C GLY A 167 -28.89 -18.09 -13.03
N ALA A 168 -27.88 -17.21 -13.02
CA ALA A 168 -26.68 -17.32 -13.86
C ALA A 168 -25.61 -18.27 -13.27
N GLY A 169 -25.96 -19.09 -12.28
CA GLY A 169 -25.04 -19.98 -11.57
C GLY A 169 -24.44 -21.12 -12.41
N ASN A 170 -25.08 -21.50 -13.52
CA ASN A 170 -24.64 -22.63 -14.36
C ASN A 170 -23.37 -22.34 -15.15
N GLY A 171 -23.02 -21.05 -15.36
CA GLY A 171 -21.77 -20.65 -16.02
C GLY A 171 -20.58 -20.48 -15.07
N LEU A 172 -20.78 -20.65 -13.76
CA LEU A 172 -19.74 -20.41 -12.76
C LEU A 172 -18.91 -21.67 -12.53
N ARG A 173 -17.58 -21.49 -12.59
CA ARG A 173 -16.60 -22.49 -12.18
C ARG A 173 -16.48 -22.55 -10.66
N TRP A 174 -17.37 -23.31 -10.03
CA TRP A 174 -17.44 -23.48 -8.58
C TRP A 174 -16.16 -24.04 -7.95
N ASP A 175 -15.41 -24.84 -8.71
CA ASP A 175 -14.06 -25.31 -8.36
C ASP A 175 -13.09 -24.14 -8.14
N VAL A 176 -13.06 -23.19 -9.07
CA VAL A 176 -12.18 -22.02 -8.99
C VAL A 176 -12.64 -21.07 -7.90
N ILE A 177 -13.95 -20.79 -7.81
CA ILE A 177 -14.51 -19.92 -6.78
C ILE A 177 -14.23 -20.50 -5.39
N GLY A 178 -14.48 -21.79 -5.19
CA GLY A 178 -14.23 -22.48 -3.94
C GLY A 178 -12.74 -22.44 -3.55
N LEU A 179 -11.84 -22.67 -4.50
CA LEU A 179 -10.40 -22.62 -4.26
C LEU A 179 -9.91 -21.21 -3.92
N VAL A 180 -10.44 -20.17 -4.59
CA VAL A 180 -10.14 -18.77 -4.29
C VAL A 180 -10.62 -18.40 -2.88
N ILE A 181 -11.85 -18.78 -2.51
CA ILE A 181 -12.39 -18.53 -1.16
C ILE A 181 -11.58 -19.27 -0.11
N ALA A 182 -11.30 -20.57 -0.32
CA ALA A 182 -10.52 -21.38 0.60
C ALA A 182 -9.09 -20.83 0.78
N GLY A 183 -8.44 -20.44 -0.31
CA GLY A 183 -7.12 -19.82 -0.29
C GLY A 183 -7.11 -18.48 0.45
N ALA A 184 -8.12 -17.63 0.22
CA ALA A 184 -8.27 -16.36 0.92
C ALA A 184 -8.50 -16.56 2.43
N LEU A 185 -9.35 -17.51 2.81
CA LEU A 185 -9.60 -17.86 4.22
C LEU A 185 -8.37 -18.46 4.90
N ALA A 186 -7.64 -19.34 4.21
CA ALA A 186 -6.39 -19.90 4.72
C ALA A 186 -5.34 -18.80 4.95
N LEU A 187 -5.20 -17.87 4.00
CA LEU A 187 -4.29 -16.73 4.13
C LEU A 187 -4.70 -15.80 5.27
N ALA A 188 -5.99 -15.45 5.36
CA ALA A 188 -6.51 -14.63 6.44
C ALA A 188 -6.31 -15.31 7.80
N GLY A 189 -6.60 -16.61 7.89
CA GLY A 189 -6.36 -17.42 9.08
C GLY A 189 -4.88 -17.45 9.49
N LEU A 190 -3.97 -17.61 8.53
CA LEU A 190 -2.53 -17.54 8.76
C LEU A 190 -2.10 -16.17 9.28
N VAL A 191 -2.58 -15.08 8.67
CA VAL A 191 -2.28 -13.71 9.11
C VAL A 191 -2.80 -13.48 10.52
N ILE A 192 -4.04 -13.84 10.82
CA ILE A 192 -4.62 -13.70 12.16
C ILE A 192 -3.83 -14.54 13.18
N PHE A 193 -3.47 -15.77 12.83
CA PHE A 193 -2.66 -16.64 13.67
C PHE A 193 -1.29 -16.04 14.00
N LEU A 194 -0.62 -15.48 12.99
CA LEU A 194 0.66 -14.78 13.17
C LEU A 194 0.50 -13.54 14.04
N LEU A 195 -0.48 -12.69 13.76
CA LEU A 195 -0.73 -11.46 14.52
C LEU A 195 -1.05 -11.72 16.00
N ARG A 196 -1.74 -12.82 16.31
CA ARG A 196 -2.03 -13.25 17.69
C ARG A 196 -0.79 -13.72 18.44
N ARG A 197 0.27 -14.14 17.75
CA ARG A 197 1.50 -14.68 18.35
C ARG A 197 2.64 -13.68 18.24
N ARG A 198 2.67 -12.72 19.18
CA ARG A 198 3.72 -11.68 19.26
C ARG A 198 5.14 -12.24 19.13
N ALA A 199 5.44 -13.34 19.82
CA ALA A 199 6.76 -13.98 19.73
C ALA A 199 7.12 -14.46 18.31
N LEU A 200 6.15 -14.89 17.49
CA LEU A 200 6.40 -15.25 16.09
C LEU A 200 6.63 -14.02 15.22
N VAL A 201 5.88 -12.94 15.45
CA VAL A 201 6.07 -11.66 14.75
C VAL A 201 7.45 -11.09 15.04
N GLU A 202 7.89 -11.13 16.30
CA GLU A 202 9.24 -10.71 16.69
C GLU A 202 10.32 -11.54 15.98
N ARG A 203 10.21 -12.88 16.00
CA ARG A 203 11.14 -13.77 15.30
C ARG A 203 11.16 -13.56 13.78
N LEU A 204 9.99 -13.36 13.17
CA LEU A 204 9.89 -13.08 11.75
C LEU A 204 10.52 -11.73 11.42
N ALA A 205 10.24 -10.69 12.21
CA ALA A 205 10.81 -9.36 12.03
C ALA A 205 12.34 -9.38 12.19
N GLU A 206 12.87 -10.09 13.19
CA GLU A 206 14.31 -10.30 13.37
C GLU A 206 14.92 -11.05 12.18
N THR A 207 14.29 -12.15 11.74
CA THR A 207 14.78 -12.95 10.60
C THR A 207 14.80 -12.13 9.31
N LEU A 208 13.75 -11.35 9.05
CA LEU A 208 13.66 -10.47 7.89
C LEU A 208 14.69 -9.34 7.98
N ALA A 209 14.83 -8.71 9.14
CA ALA A 209 15.81 -7.66 9.37
C ALA A 209 17.24 -8.17 9.15
N GLN A 210 17.54 -9.38 9.63
CA GLN A 210 18.83 -10.03 9.40
C GLN A 210 19.04 -10.38 7.92
N ALA A 211 18.02 -10.91 7.23
CA ALA A 211 18.10 -11.23 5.81
C ALA A 211 18.37 -9.97 4.97
N VAL A 212 17.62 -8.90 5.22
CA VAL A 212 17.82 -7.59 4.58
C VAL A 212 19.20 -7.05 4.91
N ASN A 213 19.63 -7.12 6.17
CA ASN A 213 20.96 -6.67 6.58
C ASN A 213 22.08 -7.46 5.91
N ARG A 214 21.95 -8.77 5.70
CA ARG A 214 22.95 -9.57 4.96
C ARG A 214 23.08 -9.09 3.51
N VAL A 215 21.95 -8.80 2.86
CA VAL A 215 21.95 -8.26 1.50
C VAL A 215 22.58 -6.87 1.49
N ILE A 216 22.17 -5.97 2.37
CA ILE A 216 22.69 -4.60 2.42
C ILE A 216 24.17 -4.58 2.81
N ALA A 217 24.60 -5.37 3.79
CA ALA A 217 26.01 -5.46 4.19
C ALA A 217 26.91 -5.92 3.03
N LYS A 218 26.39 -6.78 2.15
CA LYS A 218 27.08 -7.21 0.93
C LYS A 218 27.28 -6.06 -0.07
N PHE A 219 26.36 -5.10 -0.15
CA PHE A 219 26.42 -4.01 -1.13
C PHE A 219 26.94 -2.68 -0.58
N ALA A 220 26.70 -2.38 0.69
CA ALA A 220 26.94 -1.08 1.31
C ALA A 220 27.98 -1.12 2.43
N HIS A 221 28.53 -2.30 2.77
CA HIS A 221 29.52 -2.51 3.84
C HIS A 221 29.17 -1.86 5.18
N ARG A 222 27.86 -1.71 5.47
CA ARG A 222 27.35 -1.14 6.72
C ARG A 222 26.41 -2.14 7.40
N ASN A 223 26.58 -2.31 8.70
CA ASN A 223 25.65 -3.07 9.53
C ASN A 223 24.53 -2.12 9.99
N LEU A 224 23.33 -2.31 9.47
CA LEU A 224 22.14 -1.53 9.84
C LEU A 224 21.24 -2.27 10.82
N TYR A 225 21.60 -3.50 11.20
CA TYR A 225 20.85 -4.30 12.14
C TYR A 225 21.08 -3.84 13.58
N ASP A 226 19.98 -3.57 14.29
CA ASP A 226 19.95 -3.29 15.71
C ASP A 226 18.72 -3.98 16.30
N GLU A 227 18.94 -4.93 17.20
CA GLU A 227 17.90 -5.72 17.84
C GLU A 227 16.93 -4.86 18.65
N HIS A 228 17.43 -3.80 19.30
CA HIS A 228 16.58 -2.87 20.04
C HIS A 228 15.61 -2.12 19.12
N ARG A 229 16.05 -1.77 17.91
CA ARG A 229 15.19 -1.12 16.90
C ARG A 229 14.12 -2.06 16.37
N VAL A 230 14.44 -3.35 16.18
CA VAL A 230 13.46 -4.35 15.72
C VAL A 230 12.39 -4.57 16.80
N ARG A 231 12.79 -4.79 18.05
CA ARG A 231 11.85 -4.96 19.17
C ARG A 231 11.01 -3.71 19.42
N GLY A 232 11.62 -2.52 19.36
CA GLY A 232 10.90 -1.24 19.43
C GLY A 232 9.87 -1.10 18.31
N GLY A 233 10.24 -1.44 17.07
CA GLY A 233 9.32 -1.46 15.94
C GLY A 233 8.14 -2.42 16.11
N VAL A 234 8.36 -3.62 16.66
CA VAL A 234 7.25 -4.55 16.94
C VAL A 234 6.34 -4.03 18.06
N ALA A 235 6.90 -3.41 19.10
CA ALA A 235 6.10 -2.78 20.15
C ALA A 235 5.23 -1.63 19.58
N ASP A 236 5.80 -0.78 18.74
CA ASP A 236 5.07 0.32 18.07
C ASP A 236 4.00 -0.20 17.10
N PHE A 237 4.24 -1.35 16.47
CA PHE A 237 3.25 -2.03 15.63
C PHE A 237 2.01 -2.44 16.45
N TYR A 238 2.21 -3.17 17.55
CA TYR A 238 1.10 -3.59 18.41
C TYR A 238 0.38 -2.40 19.06
N ARG A 239 1.12 -1.38 19.47
CA ARG A 239 0.53 -0.12 19.97
C ARG A 239 -0.34 0.56 18.92
N GLY A 240 0.09 0.56 17.65
CA GLY A 240 -0.71 1.07 16.53
C GLY A 240 -2.01 0.28 16.34
N LEU A 241 -1.97 -1.04 16.47
CA LEU A 241 -3.16 -1.90 16.42
C LEU A 241 -4.11 -1.65 17.61
N GLU A 242 -3.59 -1.48 18.82
CA GLU A 242 -4.39 -1.13 20.01
C GLU A 242 -5.09 0.22 19.84
N LEU A 243 -4.38 1.23 19.32
CA LEU A 243 -4.98 2.53 19.04
C LEU A 243 -6.14 2.42 18.03
N ALA A 244 -6.01 1.57 17.01
CA ALA A 244 -7.06 1.33 16.05
C ALA A 244 -8.30 0.65 16.67
N GLN A 245 -8.12 -0.21 17.68
CA GLN A 245 -9.24 -0.79 18.43
C GLN A 245 -10.00 0.27 19.24
N THR A 246 -9.30 1.31 19.71
CA THR A 246 -9.92 2.42 20.46
C THR A 246 -10.63 3.46 19.59
N ASP A 247 -10.39 3.48 18.28
CA ASP A 247 -11.02 4.41 17.32
C ASP A 247 -11.69 3.65 16.15
N PRO A 248 -12.76 2.87 16.41
CA PRO A 248 -13.42 2.06 15.38
C PRO A 248 -14.10 2.91 14.30
N GLN A 249 -14.43 4.17 14.61
CA GLN A 249 -15.06 5.09 13.66
C GLN A 249 -14.13 5.38 12.48
N ARG A 250 -12.84 5.62 12.73
CA ARG A 250 -11.87 5.87 11.66
C ARG A 250 -11.56 4.62 10.85
N VAL A 251 -11.51 3.45 11.49
CA VAL A 251 -11.39 2.18 10.76
C VAL A 251 -12.60 1.96 9.86
N PHE A 252 -13.80 2.29 10.32
CA PHE A 252 -15.03 2.22 9.52
C PHE A 252 -15.01 3.20 8.34
N VAL A 253 -14.57 4.45 8.54
CA VAL A 253 -14.43 5.41 7.43
C VAL A 253 -13.39 4.92 6.42
N SER A 254 -12.27 4.34 6.87
CA SER A 254 -11.30 3.70 5.99
C SER A 254 -11.93 2.56 5.18
N PHE A 255 -12.74 1.71 5.81
CA PHE A 255 -13.51 0.67 5.12
C PHE A 255 -14.48 1.23 4.08
N CYS A 256 -15.24 2.29 4.40
CA CYS A 256 -16.13 2.96 3.44
C CYS A 256 -15.35 3.57 2.26
N CYS A 257 -14.19 4.17 2.51
CA CYS A 257 -13.30 4.63 1.45
C CYS A 257 -12.81 3.46 0.59
N SER A 258 -12.51 2.30 1.20
CA SER A 258 -12.12 1.11 0.46
C SER A 258 -13.26 0.45 -0.33
N LEU A 259 -14.52 0.65 0.05
CA LEU A 259 -15.67 0.23 -0.77
C LEU A 259 -15.84 1.09 -2.03
N ALA A 260 -15.42 2.35 -1.99
CA ALA A 260 -15.45 3.27 -3.13
C ALA A 260 -14.25 3.12 -4.09
N ARG A 261 -13.34 2.18 -3.79
CA ARG A 261 -12.10 1.90 -4.54
C ARG A 261 -12.34 0.86 -5.64
#